data_AF-A0A820MYB6-F1
#
_entry.id   AF-A0A820MYB6-F1
#
_cell.length_a   1.000
_cell.length_b   1.000
_cell.length_c   1.000
_cell.angle_alpha   90.00
_cell.angle_beta   90.00
_cell.angle_gamma   90.00
#
_symmetry.space_group_name_H-M   'P 1'
#
loop_
_entity.id
_entity.type
_entity.pdbx_description
1 polymer ?
#
loop_
_entity_poly.entity_id
_entity_poly.type
_entity_poly.pdbx_seq_one_letter_code
_entity_poly.pdbx_strand_id
1 'polypeptide(L)'
;GDTVCKNVKRSSICAKDNARDVIPLIQTFGHLEWLLKLQPYELYRDDLSLPMVITPCLNTTYILLEDLLTQTLDMHPFSNIIHIGCDEVALTNSHPQCRETSMDIPERYVDHVKRVVKIIRKIRPAM
;
A
#
# COMPACT_ATOMS: atom_id res chain seq x y z
N GLY A 1 0.60 -19.94 -0.77
CA GLY A 1 1.52 -18.90 -1.27
C GLY A 1 1.87 -19.14 -2.73
N ASP A 2 2.65 -20.20 -3.00
CA ASP A 2 3.38 -20.35 -4.28
C ASP A 2 2.52 -20.42 -5.55
N THR A 3 1.34 -21.03 -5.51
CA THR A 3 0.48 -21.15 -6.69
C THR A 3 -0.07 -19.79 -7.15
N VAL A 4 -0.37 -18.88 -6.21
CA VAL A 4 -0.89 -17.54 -6.52
C VAL A 4 0.21 -16.69 -7.18
N CYS A 5 1.40 -16.65 -6.58
CA CYS A 5 2.54 -15.93 -7.15
C CYS A 5 2.90 -16.45 -8.56
N LYS A 6 2.82 -17.77 -8.79
CA LYS A 6 3.04 -18.37 -10.11
C LYS A 6 1.99 -17.91 -11.13
N ASN A 7 0.72 -17.84 -10.75
CA ASN A 7 -0.37 -17.41 -11.63
C ASN A 7 -0.27 -15.93 -12.02
N VAL A 8 0.07 -15.05 -11.07
CA VAL A 8 0.27 -13.62 -11.34
C VAL A 8 1.45 -13.40 -12.28
N LYS A 9 2.59 -14.08 -12.03
CA LYS A 9 3.75 -14.03 -12.92
C LYS A 9 3.43 -14.53 -14.33
N ARG A 10 2.68 -15.62 -14.45
CA ARG A 10 2.23 -16.17 -15.74
C ARG A 10 1.35 -15.17 -16.50
N SER A 11 0.47 -14.46 -15.80
CA SER A 11 -0.38 -13.43 -16.41
C SER A 11 0.45 -12.26 -16.94
N SER A 12 1.47 -11.84 -16.18
CA SER A 12 2.42 -10.79 -16.60
C SER A 12 3.24 -11.20 -17.82
N ILE A 13 3.66 -12.47 -17.91
CA ILE A 13 4.36 -13.01 -19.09
C ILE A 13 3.44 -12.99 -20.31
N CYS A 14 2.21 -13.50 -20.18
CA CYS A 14 1.25 -13.54 -21.28
C CYS A 14 0.92 -12.12 -21.80
N ALA A 15 0.75 -11.14 -20.91
CA ALA A 15 0.51 -9.76 -21.32
C ALA A 15 1.69 -9.19 -22.13
N LYS A 16 2.92 -9.43 -21.67
CA LYS A 16 4.15 -9.04 -22.37
C LYS A 16 4.25 -9.67 -23.76
N ASP A 17 3.96 -10.96 -23.88
CA ASP A 17 3.97 -11.69 -25.17
C ASP A 17 2.92 -11.13 -26.15
N ASN A 18 1.90 -10.44 -25.64
CA ASN A 18 0.86 -9.78 -26.43
C ASN A 18 1.04 -8.26 -26.52
N ALA A 19 2.24 -7.74 -26.21
CA ALA A 19 2.55 -6.31 -26.23
C ALA A 19 1.58 -5.44 -25.41
N ARG A 20 1.11 -5.96 -24.26
CA ARG A 20 0.28 -5.24 -23.30
C ARG A 20 1.03 -5.01 -22.00
N ASP A 21 0.93 -3.81 -21.46
CA ASP A 21 1.46 -3.48 -20.15
C ASP A 21 0.51 -3.93 -19.04
N VAL A 22 1.08 -4.49 -17.98
CA VAL A 22 0.37 -4.77 -16.72
C VAL A 22 0.73 -3.69 -15.72
N ILE A 23 -0.27 -3.02 -15.18
CA ILE A 23 -0.11 -2.04 -14.11
C ILE A 23 -0.67 -2.66 -12.83
N PRO A 24 0.18 -3.15 -11.91
CA PRO A 24 -0.31 -3.64 -10.62
C PRO A 24 -0.97 -2.50 -9.84
N LEU A 25 -2.15 -2.79 -9.29
CA LEU A 25 -2.82 -1.93 -8.31
C LEU A 25 -2.76 -2.62 -6.95
N ILE A 26 -2.23 -1.91 -5.96
CA ILE A 26 -2.25 -2.31 -4.56
C ILE A 26 -2.74 -1.14 -3.72
N GLN A 27 -3.67 -1.40 -2.80
CA GLN A 27 -4.17 -0.40 -1.89
C GLN A 27 -3.13 -0.15 -0.77
N THR A 28 -2.68 1.10 -0.60
CA THR A 28 -1.72 1.46 0.46
C THR A 28 -2.32 2.34 1.55
N PHE A 29 -3.57 2.79 1.40
CA PHE A 29 -4.17 3.75 2.32
C PHE A 29 -5.60 3.40 2.77
N GLY A 30 -6.57 3.45 1.85
CA GLY A 30 -7.96 3.02 2.07
C GLY A 30 -8.22 1.62 1.53
N HIS A 31 -9.46 1.14 1.64
CA HIS A 31 -9.90 -0.17 1.12
C HIS A 31 -9.05 -1.35 1.62
N LEU A 32 -8.61 -1.29 2.88
CA LEU A 32 -7.77 -2.29 3.53
C LEU A 32 -8.55 -3.20 4.49
N GLU A 33 -9.87 -3.31 4.35
CA GLU A 33 -10.75 -4.12 5.22
C GLU A 33 -10.35 -5.58 5.24
N TRP A 34 -9.84 -6.09 4.11
CA TRP A 34 -9.36 -7.48 4.03
C TRP A 34 -8.21 -7.76 5.01
N LEU A 35 -7.39 -6.76 5.32
CA LEU A 35 -6.23 -6.84 6.21
C LEU A 35 -6.57 -6.37 7.62
N LEU A 36 -7.14 -5.17 7.74
CA LEU A 36 -7.32 -4.47 9.01
C LEU A 36 -8.45 -5.05 9.87
N LYS A 37 -9.33 -5.89 9.32
CA LYS A 37 -10.32 -6.64 10.11
C LYS A 37 -9.71 -7.76 10.96
N LEU A 38 -8.46 -8.14 10.69
CA LEU A 38 -7.79 -9.22 11.40
C LEU A 38 -7.13 -8.68 12.69
N GLN A 39 -7.28 -9.42 13.79
CA GLN A 39 -6.80 -9.04 15.13
C GLN A 39 -5.31 -8.61 15.17
N PRO A 40 -4.37 -9.23 14.43
CA PRO A 40 -2.96 -8.79 14.47
C PRO A 40 -2.72 -7.41 13.87
N TYR A 41 -3.67 -6.87 13.09
CA TYR A 41 -3.50 -5.62 12.35
C TYR A 41 -4.39 -4.47 12.85
N GLU A 42 -5.11 -4.65 13.97
CA GLU A 42 -6.05 -3.63 14.47
C GLU A 42 -5.35 -2.32 14.86
N LEU A 43 -4.12 -2.41 15.38
CA LEU A 43 -3.30 -1.25 15.72
C LEU A 43 -2.97 -0.39 14.50
N TYR A 44 -3.05 -0.93 13.29
CA TYR A 44 -2.77 -0.16 12.08
C TYR A 44 -3.98 0.61 11.57
N ARG A 45 -5.15 0.57 12.22
CA ARG A 45 -6.33 1.33 11.77
C ARG A 45 -6.16 2.82 12.11
N ASP A 46 -6.56 3.72 11.23
CA ASP A 46 -6.63 5.16 11.55
C ASP A 46 -7.71 5.46 12.60
N ASP A 47 -8.86 4.81 12.48
CA ASP A 47 -9.86 4.72 13.52
C ASP A 47 -9.92 3.27 14.01
N LEU A 48 -9.59 3.04 15.28
CA LEU A 48 -9.55 1.70 15.87
C LEU A 48 -10.89 0.94 15.74
N SER A 49 -12.00 1.67 15.60
CA SER A 49 -13.35 1.10 15.41
C SER A 49 -13.67 0.71 13.96
N LEU A 50 -12.92 1.20 12.97
CA LEU A 50 -13.21 1.02 11.55
C LEU A 50 -12.01 0.39 10.80
N PRO A 51 -12.16 -0.82 10.24
CA PRO A 51 -11.06 -1.49 9.55
C PRO A 51 -10.85 -1.02 8.10
N MET A 52 -11.07 0.25 7.75
CA MET A 52 -11.03 0.68 6.34
C MET A 52 -9.72 1.36 5.94
N VAL A 53 -9.20 2.24 6.81
CA VAL A 53 -8.05 3.12 6.53
C VAL A 53 -6.88 2.75 7.43
N ILE A 54 -5.69 2.62 6.85
CA ILE A 54 -4.47 2.39 7.62
C ILE A 54 -3.93 3.72 8.18
N THR A 55 -3.50 3.74 9.44
CA THR A 55 -2.96 4.94 10.07
C THR A 55 -1.61 5.31 9.45
N PRO A 56 -1.43 6.54 8.95
CA PRO A 56 -0.14 7.01 8.44
C PRO A 56 0.81 7.45 9.57
N CYS A 57 0.39 7.33 10.83
CA CYS A 57 1.06 7.90 12.00
C CYS A 57 1.99 6.92 12.72
N LEU A 58 1.99 5.64 12.35
CA LEU A 58 2.90 4.64 12.89
C LEU A 58 4.05 4.38 11.92
N ASN A 59 5.29 4.35 12.43
CA ASN A 59 6.42 3.91 11.60
C ASN A 59 6.30 2.45 11.17
N THR A 60 5.70 1.60 12.01
CA THR A 60 5.44 0.18 11.69
C THR A 60 4.43 0.00 10.55
N THR A 61 3.52 0.97 10.32
CA THR A 61 2.65 0.98 9.12
C THR A 61 3.50 0.89 7.86
N TYR A 62 4.59 1.65 7.79
CA TYR A 62 5.42 1.71 6.59
C TYR A 62 6.32 0.48 6.43
N ILE A 63 6.59 -0.26 7.51
CA ILE A 63 7.23 -1.58 7.42
C ILE A 63 6.24 -2.56 6.76
N LEU A 64 4.99 -2.58 7.21
CA LEU A 64 3.93 -3.41 6.62
C LEU A 64 3.69 -3.07 5.15
N LEU A 65 3.64 -1.77 4.80
CA LEU A 65 3.49 -1.33 3.42
C LEU A 65 4.71 -1.68 2.57
N GLU A 66 5.92 -1.59 3.10
CA GLU A 66 7.14 -2.03 2.41
C GLU A 66 7.08 -3.53 2.06
N ASP A 67 6.59 -4.38 2.96
CA ASP A 67 6.41 -5.80 2.70
C ASP A 67 5.36 -6.08 1.61
N LEU A 68 4.22 -5.38 1.66
CA LEU A 68 3.16 -5.50 0.64
C LEU A 68 3.62 -5.02 -0.74
N LEU A 69 4.32 -3.90 -0.78
CA LEU A 69 4.88 -3.32 -2.01
C LEU A 69 5.97 -4.22 -2.60
N THR A 70 6.86 -4.76 -1.76
CA THR A 70 7.92 -5.69 -2.19
C THR A 70 7.31 -6.93 -2.86
N GLN A 71 6.36 -7.58 -2.19
CA GLN A 71 5.68 -8.75 -2.75
C GLN A 71 4.94 -8.42 -4.06
N THR A 72 4.26 -7.27 -4.11
CA THR A 72 3.54 -6.83 -5.32
C THR A 72 4.49 -6.63 -6.48
N LEU A 73 5.60 -5.92 -6.27
CA LEU A 73 6.59 -5.67 -7.29
C LEU A 73 7.27 -6.97 -7.74
N ASP A 74 7.66 -7.86 -6.83
CA ASP A 74 8.28 -9.16 -7.15
C ASP A 74 7.39 -10.06 -8.01
N MET A 75 6.07 -9.93 -7.88
CA MET A 75 5.11 -10.63 -8.74
C MET A 75 4.96 -10.00 -10.13
N HIS A 76 5.35 -8.74 -10.30
CA HIS A 76 5.23 -7.95 -11.53
C HIS A 76 6.61 -7.43 -11.99
N PRO A 77 7.54 -8.32 -12.39
CA PRO A 77 8.92 -7.95 -12.72
C PRO A 77 9.04 -7.08 -13.98
N PHE A 78 8.03 -7.05 -14.85
CA PHE A 78 8.05 -6.29 -16.10
C PHE A 78 7.33 -4.94 -16.01
N SER A 79 6.65 -4.65 -14.90
CA SER A 79 5.89 -3.43 -14.73
C SER A 79 6.80 -2.27 -14.33
N ASN A 80 6.72 -1.18 -15.10
CA ASN A 80 7.43 0.07 -14.85
C ASN A 80 6.57 1.12 -14.11
N ILE A 81 5.29 0.81 -13.87
CA ILE A 81 4.33 1.66 -13.18
C ILE A 81 3.60 0.79 -12.16
N ILE A 82 3.26 1.36 -11.01
CA ILE A 82 2.39 0.76 -9.99
C ILE A 82 1.33 1.80 -9.58
N HIS A 83 0.10 1.35 -9.39
CA HIS A 83 -0.98 2.16 -8.83
C HIS A 83 -1.09 1.86 -7.33
N ILE A 84 -0.93 2.87 -6.48
CA ILE A 84 -0.89 2.73 -5.01
C ILE A 84 -2.28 2.87 -4.35
N GLY A 85 -3.35 2.79 -5.14
CA GLY A 85 -4.70 3.15 -4.70
C GLY A 85 -4.81 4.60 -4.21
N CYS A 86 -5.17 4.75 -2.93
CA CYS A 86 -5.43 6.02 -2.22
C CYS A 86 -6.76 6.70 -2.62
N ASP A 87 -7.69 5.97 -3.21
CA ASP A 87 -9.07 6.38 -3.43
C ASP A 87 -9.92 6.26 -2.15
N GLU A 88 -10.97 7.09 -2.09
CA GLU A 88 -12.02 7.11 -1.04
C GLU A 88 -11.51 7.04 0.42
N VAL A 89 -10.35 7.64 0.69
CA VAL A 89 -9.75 7.63 2.03
C VAL A 89 -10.45 8.62 2.95
N ALA A 90 -11.36 8.12 3.79
CA ALA A 90 -11.98 8.87 4.88
C ALA A 90 -11.04 8.96 6.11
N LEU A 91 -9.90 9.65 5.96
CA LEU A 91 -8.91 9.82 7.03
C LEU A 91 -9.45 10.74 8.13
N THR A 92 -9.32 10.33 9.40
CA THR A 92 -9.80 11.10 10.55
C THR A 92 -8.66 11.54 11.49
N ASN A 93 -7.47 10.95 11.36
CA ASN A 93 -6.35 11.12 12.30
C ASN A 93 -6.73 10.74 13.75
N SER A 94 -7.69 9.83 13.92
CA SER A 94 -8.19 9.43 15.25
C SER A 94 -7.17 8.59 16.03
N HIS A 95 -6.20 7.99 15.35
CA HIS A 95 -5.22 7.11 15.97
C HIS A 95 -4.37 7.86 17.03
N PRO A 96 -4.09 7.27 18.21
CA PRO A 96 -3.43 7.99 19.30
C PRO A 96 -2.09 8.63 18.91
N GLN A 97 -1.28 7.95 18.11
CA GLN A 97 0.03 8.41 17.64
C GLN A 97 -0.08 9.55 16.61
N CYS A 98 -1.25 9.78 16.03
CA CYS A 98 -1.44 10.94 15.14
C CYS A 98 -1.35 12.28 15.89
N ARG A 99 -1.55 12.27 17.21
CA ARG A 99 -1.50 13.47 18.08
C ARG A 99 -0.08 13.97 18.33
N GLU A 100 0.95 13.17 18.04
CA GLU A 100 2.35 13.56 18.21
C GLU A 100 2.82 14.60 17.18
N THR A 101 2.07 14.76 16.08
CA THR A 101 2.40 15.68 14.98
C THR A 101 1.24 16.63 14.74
N SER A 102 1.56 17.92 14.51
CA SER A 102 0.57 18.98 14.27
C SER A 102 0.02 19.00 12.82
N MET A 103 0.20 17.93 12.05
CA MET A 103 -0.23 17.88 10.65
C MET A 103 -1.76 17.83 10.54
N ASP A 104 -2.33 18.57 9.61
CA ASP A 104 -3.74 18.41 9.27
C ASP A 104 -3.98 17.17 8.36
N ILE A 105 -5.24 16.91 8.00
CA ILE A 105 -5.60 15.75 7.17
C ILE A 105 -4.97 15.84 5.76
N PRO A 106 -5.09 16.95 5.01
CA PRO A 106 -4.43 17.11 3.71
C PRO A 106 -2.91 16.92 3.76
N GLU A 107 -2.23 17.53 4.73
CA GLU A 107 -0.78 17.40 4.91
C GLU A 107 -0.39 15.94 5.11
N ARG A 108 -1.15 15.22 5.95
CA ARG A 108 -0.88 13.83 6.28
C ARG A 108 -1.15 12.89 5.11
N TYR A 109 -2.16 13.18 4.30
CA TYR A 109 -2.42 12.45 3.07
C TYR A 109 -1.24 12.60 2.10
N VAL A 110 -0.75 13.83 1.90
CA VAL A 110 0.41 14.09 1.02
C VAL A 110 1.69 13.46 1.58
N ASP A 111 1.91 13.52 2.90
CA ASP A 111 3.04 12.85 3.54
C ASP A 111 3.01 11.33 3.33
N HIS A 112 1.84 10.70 3.52
CA HIS A 112 1.66 9.27 3.27
C HIS A 112 2.06 8.90 1.84
N VAL A 113 1.54 9.61 0.84
CA VAL A 113 1.87 9.39 -0.58
C VAL A 113 3.38 9.54 -0.81
N LYS A 114 4.01 10.59 -0.28
CA LYS A 114 5.46 10.81 -0.40
C LYS A 114 6.27 9.66 0.21
N ARG A 115 5.86 9.16 1.37
CA ARG A 115 6.54 8.04 2.05
C ARG A 115 6.39 6.74 1.27
N VAL A 116 5.20 6.44 0.74
CA VAL A 116 4.97 5.27 -0.13
C VAL A 116 5.83 5.35 -1.39
N VAL A 117 5.87 6.52 -2.07
CA VAL A 117 6.75 6.73 -3.23
C VAL A 117 8.23 6.53 -2.88
N LYS A 118 8.66 6.99 -1.71
CA LYS A 118 10.04 6.77 -1.22
C LYS A 118 10.35 5.29 -1.03
N ILE A 119 9.40 4.51 -0.50
CA ILE A 119 9.54 3.05 -0.36
C ILE A 119 9.64 2.39 -1.73
N ILE A 120 8.76 2.74 -2.67
CA ILE A 120 8.79 2.20 -4.03
C ILE A 120 10.15 2.46 -4.69
N ARG A 121 10.67 3.68 -4.59
CA ARG A 121 12.00 4.04 -5.12
C ARG A 121 13.15 3.36 -4.43
N LYS A 122 13.00 3.01 -3.15
CA LYS A 122 13.98 2.17 -2.43
C LYS A 122 14.00 0.75 -2.98
N ILE A 123 12.84 0.17 -3.27
CA ILE A 123 12.71 -1.20 -3.81
C ILE A 123 13.10 -1.25 -5.30
N ARG A 124 12.64 -0.28 -6.10
CA ARG A 124 12.93 -0.13 -7.53
C ARG A 124 13.33 1.32 -7.85
N PRO A 125 14.64 1.63 -7.87
CA PRO A 125 15.13 2.99 -8.10
C PRO A 125 14.75 3.62 -9.46
N ALA A 126 14.41 2.80 -10.45
CA ALA A 126 14.03 3.25 -11.79
C ALA A 126 12.53 3.60 -11.94
N MET A 127 11.74 3.52 -10.86
CA MET A 127 10.29 3.81 -10.83
C MET A 127 9.97 5.17 -10.17
#